data_AF-A0A9R0YE13-F1
#
_entry.id   AF-A0A9R0YE13-F1
#
_cell.length_a   1.000
_cell.length_b   1.000
_cell.length_c   1.000
_cell.angle_alpha   90.00
_cell.angle_beta   90.00
_cell.angle_gamma   90.00
#
_symmetry.space_group_name_H-M   'P 1'
#
loop_
_entity.id
_entity.type
_entity.pdbx_description
1 polymer ?
#
loop_
_entity_poly.entity_id
_entity_poly.type
_entity_poly.pdbx_seq_one_letter_code
_entity_poly.pdbx_strand_id
1 'polypeptide(L)'
;MRTNPTTSPPGASTIEEKNTGRIYRIIGPVLDVTFPPGKLPYIYNALVVQSRDTDDKQINVTCEGATLGRFFNVLGEPVDNLGPVDSSATFPIHRSAPTFIELDRKLSIFETGIKVVDLLAPYRRGGKIGLFGGGGWSR
;
A
#
# COMPACT_ATOMS: atom_id res chain seq x y z
N MET A 1 5.78 34.10 -0.66
CA MET A 1 4.60 33.25 -0.89
C MET A 1 4.94 32.24 -1.98
N ARG A 2 5.13 30.96 -1.62
CA ARG A 2 5.27 29.85 -2.57
C ARG A 2 4.12 28.89 -2.27
N THR A 3 3.05 28.97 -3.05
CA THR A 3 1.91 28.05 -2.96
C THR A 3 2.24 26.81 -3.77
N ASN A 4 2.42 25.67 -3.10
CA ASN A 4 2.51 24.38 -3.76
C ASN A 4 1.16 24.08 -4.44
N PRO A 5 1.14 23.58 -5.69
CA PRO A 5 -0.09 23.13 -6.32
C PRO A 5 -0.42 21.74 -5.76
N THR A 6 -1.19 21.70 -4.68
CA THR A 6 -1.87 20.48 -4.22
C THR A 6 -3.20 20.39 -4.96
N THR A 7 -3.21 19.72 -6.12
CA THR A 7 -4.45 19.29 -6.75
C THR A 7 -4.22 17.90 -7.35
N SER A 8 -4.47 16.85 -6.58
CA SER A 8 -4.90 15.58 -7.16
C SER A 8 -6.33 15.79 -7.68
N PRO A 9 -6.62 15.63 -8.98
CA PRO A 9 -7.97 15.79 -9.49
C PRO A 9 -8.89 14.67 -8.97
N PRO A 10 -10.14 14.98 -8.57
CA PRO A 10 -11.15 13.98 -8.29
C PRO A 10 -11.72 13.45 -9.61
N GLY A 11 -11.72 12.12 -9.78
CA GLY A 11 -12.49 11.43 -10.81
C GLY A 11 -12.06 11.70 -12.26
N ALA A 12 -11.14 10.89 -12.77
CA ALA A 12 -10.97 10.71 -14.21
C ALA A 12 -11.16 9.24 -14.56
N SER A 13 -12.42 8.80 -14.61
CA SER A 13 -12.81 7.69 -15.48
C SER A 13 -12.67 8.20 -16.92
N THR A 14 -11.52 8.02 -17.54
CA THR A 14 -11.31 8.36 -18.95
C THR A 14 -10.33 7.36 -19.55
N ILE A 15 -10.89 6.36 -20.23
CA ILE A 15 -10.30 5.46 -21.24
C ILE A 15 -8.77 5.45 -21.18
N GLU A 16 -8.20 4.51 -20.40
CA GLU A 16 -6.76 4.25 -20.42
C GLU A 16 -6.36 3.76 -21.82
N GLU A 17 -5.90 4.68 -22.69
CA GLU A 17 -5.05 4.28 -23.79
C GLU A 17 -3.86 3.56 -23.20
N LYS A 18 -3.78 2.26 -23.47
CA LYS A 18 -2.71 1.36 -23.01
C LYS A 18 -1.35 2.00 -23.28
N ASN A 19 -0.76 2.56 -22.22
CA ASN A 19 0.46 3.36 -22.33
C ASN A 19 1.67 2.44 -22.28
N THR A 20 2.02 1.92 -23.46
CA THR A 20 3.06 0.90 -23.59
C THR A 20 4.45 1.55 -23.70
N GLY A 21 5.33 1.20 -22.75
CA GLY A 21 6.76 1.51 -22.79
C GLY A 21 7.61 0.33 -23.30
N ARG A 22 8.90 0.57 -23.50
CA ARG A 22 9.88 -0.48 -23.81
C ARG A 22 10.94 -0.54 -22.71
N ILE A 23 11.33 -1.74 -22.31
CA ILE A 23 12.42 -1.94 -21.35
C ILE A 23 13.73 -1.56 -22.03
N TYR A 24 14.46 -0.61 -21.45
CA TYR A 24 15.78 -0.18 -21.93
C TYR A 24 16.90 -1.00 -21.29
N ARG A 25 16.80 -1.25 -19.98
CA ARG A 25 17.85 -1.93 -19.21
C ARG A 25 17.28 -2.67 -18.01
N ILE A 26 17.96 -3.75 -17.61
CA ILE A 26 17.68 -4.52 -16.40
C ILE A 26 18.97 -4.64 -15.59
N ILE A 27 18.96 -4.22 -14.33
CA ILE A 27 20.08 -4.32 -13.39
C ILE A 27 19.58 -4.95 -12.09
N GLY A 28 19.79 -6.26 -11.94
CA GLY A 28 19.27 -7.00 -10.79
C GLY A 28 17.74 -6.86 -10.70
N PRO A 29 17.16 -6.43 -9.56
CA PRO A 29 15.71 -6.23 -9.42
C PRO A 29 15.21 -4.90 -10.03
N VAL A 30 16.10 -4.03 -10.53
CA VAL A 30 15.74 -2.71 -11.05
C VAL A 30 15.58 -2.77 -12.58
N LEU A 31 14.45 -2.27 -13.08
CA LEU A 31 14.14 -2.18 -14.51
C LEU A 31 14.03 -0.72 -14.93
N ASP A 32 14.78 -0.34 -15.97
CA ASP A 32 14.68 0.96 -16.62
C ASP A 32 13.74 0.85 -17.83
N VAL A 33 12.64 1.60 -17.82
CA VAL A 33 11.61 1.58 -18.87
C VAL A 33 11.52 2.95 -19.54
N THR A 34 11.51 2.97 -20.87
CA THR A 34 11.36 4.17 -21.69
C THR A 34 9.94 4.26 -22.25
N PHE A 35 9.31 5.41 -22.07
CA PHE A 35 7.97 5.72 -22.61
C PHE A 35 8.06 6.83 -23.67
N PRO A 36 7.07 6.93 -24.58
CA PRO A 36 6.96 8.07 -25.50
C PRO A 36 6.91 9.41 -24.75
N PRO A 37 7.37 10.52 -25.38
CA PRO A 37 7.39 11.83 -24.74
C PRO A 37 5.98 12.27 -24.32
N GLY A 38 5.84 12.76 -23.09
CA GLY A 38 4.56 13.19 -22.51
C GLY A 38 3.65 12.05 -22.02
N LYS A 39 4.07 10.78 -22.18
CA LYS A 39 3.33 9.60 -21.72
C LYS A 39 4.09 8.89 -20.58
N LEU A 40 4.82 9.63 -19.73
CA LEU A 40 5.45 9.04 -18.55
C LEU A 40 4.39 8.79 -17.47
N PRO A 41 4.26 7.56 -16.95
CA PRO A 41 3.38 7.27 -15.82
C PRO A 41 3.80 8.05 -14.56
N TYR A 42 2.84 8.29 -13.67
CA TYR A 42 3.15 8.89 -12.36
C TYR A 42 4.06 7.97 -11.54
N ILE A 43 4.87 8.58 -10.68
CA ILE A 43 5.63 7.83 -9.68
C ILE A 43 4.66 7.04 -8.80
N TYR A 44 5.04 5.81 -8.43
CA TYR A 44 4.21 4.83 -7.72
C TYR A 44 3.07 4.18 -8.52
N ASN A 45 2.95 4.45 -9.83
CA ASN A 45 2.12 3.63 -10.69
C ASN A 45 2.79 2.28 -10.94
N ALA A 46 2.01 1.20 -10.80
CA ALA A 46 2.44 -0.13 -11.15
C ALA A 46 2.64 -0.25 -12.67
N LEU A 47 3.75 -0.85 -13.08
CA LEU A 47 3.99 -1.23 -14.48
C LEU A 47 3.85 -2.75 -14.60
N VAL A 48 2.97 -3.19 -15.50
CA VAL A 48 2.81 -4.61 -15.82
C VAL A 48 3.68 -4.94 -17.03
N VAL A 49 4.61 -5.87 -16.86
CA VAL A 49 5.43 -6.37 -17.97
C VAL A 49 4.67 -7.50 -18.64
N GLN A 50 4.18 -7.27 -19.85
CA GLN A 50 3.51 -8.30 -20.64
C GLN A 50 4.56 -9.23 -21.25
N SER A 51 4.69 -10.44 -20.69
CA SER A 51 5.29 -11.58 -21.37
C SER A 51 4.21 -12.28 -22.20
N ARG A 52 4.54 -13.34 -22.96
CA ARG A 52 3.52 -14.16 -23.67
C ARG A 52 2.57 -14.91 -22.74
N ASP A 53 2.65 -14.64 -21.44
CA ASP A 53 1.75 -15.15 -20.43
C ASP A 53 1.49 -14.04 -19.40
N THR A 54 0.21 -13.89 -19.02
CA THR A 54 -0.33 -13.15 -17.86
C THR A 54 -0.81 -11.68 -18.01
N ASP A 55 -1.93 -11.47 -17.28
CA ASP A 55 -2.93 -10.41 -17.27
C ASP A 55 -2.52 -9.02 -16.75
N ASP A 56 -3.21 -8.01 -17.29
CA ASP A 56 -3.07 -6.56 -17.08
C ASP A 56 -3.57 -6.09 -15.69
N LYS A 57 -2.99 -6.61 -14.60
CA LYS A 57 -3.51 -6.39 -13.24
C LYS A 57 -2.82 -5.22 -12.53
N GLN A 58 -3.60 -4.18 -12.21
CA GLN A 58 -3.16 -3.03 -11.43
C GLN A 58 -3.07 -3.38 -9.93
N ILE A 59 -2.01 -2.92 -9.25
CA ILE A 59 -1.77 -3.21 -7.82
C ILE A 59 -2.76 -2.42 -6.96
N ASN A 60 -3.79 -3.09 -6.49
CA ASN A 60 -4.78 -2.53 -5.58
C ASN A 60 -5.04 -3.57 -4.48
N VAL A 61 -5.03 -3.15 -3.21
CA VAL A 61 -5.25 -4.05 -2.08
C VAL A 61 -6.69 -3.94 -1.61
N THR A 62 -7.38 -5.07 -1.52
CA THR A 62 -8.75 -5.15 -1.00
C THR A 62 -8.72 -4.88 0.49
N CYS A 63 -9.62 -4.03 0.98
CA CYS A 63 -9.68 -3.69 2.41
C CYS A 63 -11.12 -3.85 2.88
N GLU A 64 -11.44 -4.96 3.54
CA GLU A 64 -12.77 -5.22 4.09
C GLU A 64 -12.78 -6.45 5.00
N GLY A 65 -13.90 -6.70 5.69
CA GLY A 65 -14.06 -7.87 6.56
C GLY A 65 -13.80 -9.21 5.86
N ALA A 66 -14.02 -9.29 4.54
CA ALA A 66 -13.72 -10.47 3.73
C ALA A 66 -12.22 -10.83 3.64
N THR A 67 -11.32 -9.91 4.01
CA THR A 67 -9.87 -10.14 4.03
C THR A 67 -9.37 -10.75 5.36
N LEU A 68 -10.22 -10.76 6.40
CA LEU A 68 -9.83 -11.25 7.71
C LEU A 68 -9.55 -12.77 7.65
N GLY A 69 -8.37 -13.19 8.10
CA GLY A 69 -7.98 -14.62 8.14
C GLY A 69 -7.51 -15.19 6.80
N ARG A 70 -7.36 -14.36 5.77
CA ARG A 70 -6.83 -14.73 4.46
C ARG A 70 -5.37 -14.29 4.32
N PHE A 71 -4.59 -14.99 3.50
CA PHE A 71 -3.20 -14.60 3.19
C PHE A 71 -3.12 -13.99 1.80
N PHE A 72 -2.52 -12.81 1.71
CA PHE A 72 -2.34 -12.08 0.45
C PHE A 72 -0.87 -11.82 0.15
N ASN A 73 -0.51 -11.84 -1.13
CA ASN A 73 0.77 -11.32 -1.58
C ASN A 73 0.76 -9.77 -1.66
N VAL A 74 1.92 -9.17 -1.98
CA VAL A 74 2.05 -7.70 -2.12
C VAL A 74 1.15 -7.13 -3.22
N LEU A 75 0.75 -7.96 -4.19
CA LEU A 75 -0.14 -7.59 -5.29
C LEU A 75 -1.62 -7.63 -4.90
N GLY A 76 -1.96 -8.10 -3.69
CA GLY A 76 -3.34 -8.24 -3.21
C GLY A 76 -4.01 -9.55 -3.62
N GLU A 77 -3.27 -10.52 -4.13
CA GLU A 77 -3.81 -11.81 -4.56
C GLU A 77 -3.77 -12.84 -3.44
N PRO A 78 -4.84 -13.64 -3.25
CA PRO A 78 -4.89 -14.66 -2.22
C PRO A 78 -3.91 -15.79 -2.54
N VAL A 79 -3.04 -16.14 -1.58
CA VAL A 79 -2.04 -17.22 -1.70
C VAL A 79 -2.38 -18.44 -0.83
N ASP A 80 -3.60 -18.47 -0.30
CA ASP A 80 -4.07 -19.48 0.67
C ASP A 80 -4.84 -20.66 0.05
N ASN A 81 -4.94 -20.74 -1.28
CA ASN A 81 -5.67 -21.79 -2.02
C ASN A 81 -7.17 -21.90 -1.69
N LEU A 82 -7.76 -20.91 -1.01
CA LEU A 82 -9.18 -20.90 -0.61
C LEU A 82 -10.10 -20.23 -1.65
N GLY A 83 -9.64 -20.09 -2.89
CA GLY A 83 -10.39 -19.44 -3.96
C GLY A 83 -10.40 -17.90 -3.89
N PRO A 84 -11.14 -17.24 -4.78
CA PRO A 84 -11.22 -15.78 -4.83
C PRO A 84 -11.89 -15.20 -3.57
N VAL A 85 -11.56 -13.95 -3.26
CA VAL A 85 -12.15 -13.18 -2.15
C VAL A 85 -13.15 -12.19 -2.74
N ASP A 86 -14.39 -12.23 -2.27
CA ASP A 86 -15.39 -11.22 -2.59
C ASP A 86 -15.07 -9.94 -1.81
N SER A 87 -14.65 -8.88 -2.50
CA SER A 87 -14.36 -7.57 -1.91
C SER A 87 -15.27 -6.49 -2.50
N SER A 88 -15.91 -5.68 -1.67
CA SER A 88 -16.71 -4.53 -2.14
C SER A 88 -15.82 -3.37 -2.60
N ALA A 89 -14.69 -3.13 -1.93
CA ALA A 89 -13.81 -2.00 -2.21
C ALA A 89 -12.33 -2.38 -2.20
N THR A 90 -11.60 -1.77 -3.14
CA THR A 90 -10.14 -1.92 -3.28
C THR A 90 -9.48 -0.55 -3.14
N PHE A 91 -8.39 -0.48 -2.37
CA PHE A 91 -7.67 0.76 -2.08
C PHE A 91 -6.22 0.70 -2.58
N PRO A 92 -5.64 1.83 -3.00
CA PRO A 92 -4.24 1.90 -3.39
C PRO A 92 -3.33 1.79 -2.16
N ILE A 93 -2.19 1.13 -2.33
CA ILE A 93 -1.16 1.02 -1.28
C ILE A 93 -0.47 2.36 -1.00
N HIS A 94 -0.45 3.26 -1.98
CA HIS A 94 0.09 4.59 -1.85
C HIS A 94 -1.04 5.58 -1.56
N ARG A 95 -1.12 6.04 -0.30
CA ARG A 95 -2.01 7.11 0.13
C ARG A 95 -1.22 8.18 0.86
N SER A 96 -1.64 9.44 0.70
CA SER A 96 -1.08 10.54 1.48
C SER A 96 -1.32 10.32 2.97
N ALA A 97 -0.38 10.78 3.80
CA ALA A 97 -0.59 10.80 5.24
C ALA A 97 -1.82 11.68 5.57
N PRO A 98 -2.55 11.36 6.66
CA PRO A 98 -3.62 12.21 7.15
C PRO A 98 -3.15 13.64 7.36
N THR A 99 -4.03 14.61 7.12
CA THR A 99 -3.69 16.03 7.25
C THR A 99 -3.63 16.43 8.73
N PHE A 100 -2.95 17.54 9.04
CA PHE A 100 -2.77 18.01 10.42
C PHE A 100 -4.10 18.26 11.17
N ILE A 101 -5.17 18.57 10.45
CA ILE A 101 -6.51 18.85 11.00
C ILE A 101 -7.18 17.55 11.44
N GLU A 102 -6.92 16.44 10.74
CA GLU A 102 -7.47 15.11 11.04
C GLU A 102 -6.71 14.41 12.17
N LEU A 103 -5.55 14.93 12.58
CA LEU A 103 -4.77 14.35 13.67
C LEU A 103 -5.45 14.59 15.02
N ASP A 104 -5.90 13.52 15.65
CA ASP A 104 -6.39 13.56 17.02
C ASP A 104 -5.21 13.74 17.99
N ARG A 105 -5.32 14.74 18.88
CA ARG A 105 -4.34 14.99 19.96
C ARG A 105 -4.74 14.33 21.28
N LYS A 106 -5.88 13.65 21.33
CA LYS A 106 -6.36 12.99 22.53
C LYS A 106 -5.37 11.90 22.96
N LEU A 107 -4.80 12.09 24.14
CA LEU A 107 -4.02 11.05 24.81
C LEU A 107 -5.01 9.97 25.27
N SER A 108 -5.03 8.85 24.55
CA SER A 108 -5.76 7.65 24.95
C SER A 108 -4.80 6.46 25.04
N ILE A 109 -4.93 5.71 26.14
CA ILE A 109 -4.16 4.49 26.38
C ILE A 109 -4.88 3.33 25.69
N PHE A 110 -4.10 2.46 25.06
CA PHE A 110 -4.55 1.20 24.50
C PHE A 110 -4.18 0.10 25.50
N GLU A 111 -5.17 -0.41 26.22
CA GLU A 111 -5.00 -1.49 27.20
C GLU A 111 -4.72 -2.80 26.47
N THR A 112 -3.55 -3.37 26.71
CA THR A 112 -3.11 -4.60 26.02
C THR A 112 -3.53 -5.87 26.76
N GLY A 113 -3.81 -5.77 28.07
CA GLY A 113 -4.01 -6.92 28.95
C GLY A 113 -2.71 -7.58 29.40
N ILE A 114 -1.55 -7.06 28.98
CA ILE A 114 -0.23 -7.55 29.35
C ILE A 114 0.28 -6.69 30.51
N LYS A 115 0.27 -7.25 31.72
CA LYS A 115 0.61 -6.52 32.96
C LYS A 115 1.91 -5.72 32.88
N VAL A 116 2.96 -6.32 32.33
CA VAL A 116 4.28 -5.66 32.22
C VAL A 116 4.23 -4.46 31.26
N VAL A 117 3.46 -4.55 30.18
CA VAL A 117 3.30 -3.47 29.20
C VAL A 117 2.40 -2.39 29.77
N ASP A 118 1.22 -2.74 30.27
CA ASP A 118 0.24 -1.77 30.76
C ASP A 118 0.75 -1.01 32.01
N LEU A 119 1.62 -1.63 32.82
CA LEU A 119 2.20 -1.00 34.01
C LEU A 119 3.45 -0.17 33.72
N LEU A 120 4.38 -0.69 32.90
CA LEU A 120 5.70 -0.04 32.71
C LEU A 120 5.77 0.83 31.45
N ALA A 121 5.06 0.46 30.39
CA ALA A 121 5.16 1.12 29.08
C ALA A 121 3.79 1.10 28.36
N PRO A 122 2.77 1.81 28.88
CA PRO A 122 1.42 1.77 28.33
C PRO A 122 1.40 2.28 26.89
N TYR A 123 0.76 1.53 26.00
CA TYR A 123 0.68 1.87 24.58
C TYR A 123 -0.34 3.00 24.34
N ARG A 124 0.01 3.94 23.45
CA ARG A 124 -0.91 5.00 23.03
C ARG A 124 -1.72 4.54 21.82
N ARG A 125 -3.04 4.74 21.85
CA ARG A 125 -3.92 4.42 20.72
C ARG A 125 -3.54 5.31 19.51
N GLY A 126 -3.35 4.69 18.35
CA GLY A 126 -2.86 5.36 17.14
C GLY A 126 -1.38 5.77 17.18
N GLY A 127 -0.66 5.40 18.23
CA GLY A 127 0.78 5.59 18.33
C GLY A 127 1.58 4.54 17.56
N LYS A 128 2.85 4.84 17.29
CA LYS A 128 3.82 3.85 16.78
C LYS A 128 4.50 3.18 17.97
N ILE A 129 4.54 1.86 17.98
CA ILE A 129 5.17 1.05 19.03
C ILE A 129 6.38 0.34 18.41
N GLY A 130 7.53 0.43 19.07
CA GLY A 130 8.73 -0.30 18.69
C GLY A 130 8.93 -1.51 19.58
N LEU A 131 9.07 -2.70 18.99
CA LEU A 131 9.40 -3.93 19.70
C LEU A 131 10.81 -4.37 19.31
N PHE A 132 11.72 -4.41 20.28
CA PHE A 132 13.13 -4.77 20.06
C PHE A 132 13.44 -6.10 20.75
N GLY A 133 13.91 -7.09 19.99
CA GLY A 133 14.25 -8.42 20.50
C GLY A 133 15.17 -9.20 19.57
N GLY A 134 16.13 -9.92 20.17
CA GLY A 134 17.09 -10.79 19.47
C GLY A 134 16.51 -12.17 19.12
N GLY A 135 17.29 -13.00 18.41
CA GLY A 135 16.89 -14.37 18.07
C GLY A 135 16.74 -15.25 19.32
N GLY A 136 15.61 -15.95 19.44
CA GLY A 136 15.29 -16.80 20.60
C GLY A 136 14.37 -16.16 21.65
N TRP A 137 14.08 -14.86 21.52
CA TRP A 137 12.99 -14.23 22.27
C TRP A 137 11.68 -14.27 21.47
N SER A 138 10.57 -14.53 22.16
CA SER A 138 9.22 -14.40 21.59
C SER A 138 8.95 -12.94 21.27
N ARG A 139 8.75 -12.63 19.98
CA ARG A 139 8.24 -11.33 19.51
C ARG A 139 6.72 -11.32 19.51
#